data_AF-A0A3C1YVN0-F1
#
_entry.id   AF-A0A3C1YVN0-F1
#
_cell.length_a   1.000
_cell.length_b   1.000
_cell.length_c   1.000
_cell.angle_alpha   90.00
_cell.angle_beta   90.00
_cell.angle_gamma   90.00
#
_symmetry.space_group_name_H-M   'P 1'
#
loop_
_entity.id
_entity.type
_entity.pdbx_description
1 polymer ?
#
loop_
_entity_poly.entity_id
_entity_poly.type
_entity_poly.pdbx_seq_one_letter_code
_entity_poly.pdbx_strand_id
1 'polypeptide(L)'
;MPHLLEFLAMAVPIYEQAGGIRVNLLQDQNDPTRFIEQIEYASQTEFERDQIRVHENPIHKRLIEEWRELLSEPPVVEVWSELDFKGGRHNPPRERQGQD
;
A
#
# COMPACT_ATOMS: atom_id res chain seq x y z
N MET A 1 -18.17 2.92 3.07
CA MET A 1 -17.53 1.60 3.00
C MET A 1 -17.29 1.10 1.57
N PRO A 2 -18.29 0.96 0.67
CA PRO A 2 -18.04 0.45 -0.69
C PRO A 2 -17.01 1.28 -1.47
N HIS A 3 -17.02 2.61 -1.29
CA HIS A 3 -16.15 3.51 -2.05
C HIS A 3 -14.65 3.36 -1.82
N LEU A 4 -14.20 3.01 -0.59
CA LEU A 4 -12.77 2.76 -0.35
C LEU A 4 -12.32 1.46 -1.00
N LEU A 5 -13.13 0.40 -0.90
CA LEU A 5 -12.81 -0.89 -1.51
C LEU A 5 -12.85 -0.81 -3.05
N GLU A 6 -13.82 -0.09 -3.61
CA GLU A 6 -13.90 0.20 -5.05
C GLU A 6 -12.69 1.02 -5.53
N PHE A 7 -12.31 2.05 -4.77
CA PHE A 7 -11.13 2.84 -5.05
C PHE A 7 -9.86 1.98 -5.05
N LEU A 8 -9.63 1.19 -3.99
CA LEU A 8 -8.44 0.34 -3.89
C LEU A 8 -8.42 -0.75 -4.97
N ALA A 9 -9.56 -1.33 -5.34
CA ALA A 9 -9.63 -2.30 -6.43
C ALA A 9 -9.16 -1.71 -7.78
N MET A 10 -9.37 -0.41 -8.00
CA MET A 10 -8.88 0.33 -9.17
C MET A 10 -7.42 0.80 -9.01
N ALA A 11 -7.06 1.33 -7.84
CA ALA A 11 -5.78 1.99 -7.61
C ALA A 11 -4.62 1.01 -7.37
N VAL A 12 -4.85 -0.12 -6.68
CA VAL A 12 -3.81 -1.09 -6.33
C VAL A 12 -3.03 -1.61 -7.55
N PRO A 13 -3.67 -1.99 -8.67
CA PRO A 13 -2.93 -2.37 -9.89
C PRO A 13 -1.96 -1.30 -10.41
N ILE A 14 -2.27 -0.01 -10.21
CA ILE A 14 -1.42 1.13 -10.61
C ILE A 14 -0.25 1.28 -9.64
N TYR A 15 -0.51 1.16 -8.33
CA TYR A 15 0.52 1.17 -7.30
C TYR A 15 1.52 0.03 -7.52
N GLU A 16 1.03 -1.19 -7.76
CA GLU A 16 1.87 -2.39 -7.91
C GLU A 16 2.52 -2.52 -9.30
N GLN A 17 2.19 -1.65 -10.28
CA GLN A 17 2.73 -1.71 -11.64
C GLN A 17 4.27 -1.65 -11.70
N ALA A 18 4.90 -0.91 -10.78
CA ALA A 18 6.35 -0.77 -10.71
C ALA A 18 7.07 -2.08 -10.30
N GLY A 19 6.35 -3.04 -9.75
CA GLY A 19 6.91 -4.26 -9.18
C GLY A 19 7.58 -4.03 -7.83
N GLY A 20 7.64 -5.08 -7.00
CA GLY A 20 8.22 -5.00 -5.67
C GLY A 20 7.45 -4.14 -4.68
N ILE A 21 6.18 -3.83 -4.98
CA ILE A 21 5.22 -3.15 -4.11
C ILE A 21 4.04 -4.08 -3.94
N ARG A 22 3.54 -4.19 -2.71
CA ARG A 22 2.33 -4.95 -2.39
C ARG A 22 1.45 -4.13 -1.47
N VAL A 23 0.15 -4.10 -1.75
CA VAL A 23 -0.83 -3.39 -0.92
C VAL A 23 -1.76 -4.37 -0.22
N ASN A 24 -1.92 -4.22 1.09
CA ASN A 24 -2.91 -4.94 1.89
C ASN A 24 -3.82 -3.92 2.61
N LEU A 25 -5.09 -4.27 2.80
CA LEU A 25 -6.00 -3.51 3.66
C LEU A 25 -6.38 -4.36 4.87
N LEU A 26 -6.08 -3.86 6.06
CA LEU A 26 -6.49 -4.45 7.33
C LEU A 26 -7.63 -3.62 7.91
N GLN A 27 -8.59 -4.28 8.56
CA GLN A 27 -9.67 -3.63 9.29
C GLN A 27 -9.52 -3.95 10.78
N ASP A 28 -9.72 -2.95 11.65
CA ASP A 28 -9.78 -3.18 13.09
C ASP A 28 -10.99 -4.06 13.42
N GLN A 29 -10.77 -5.16 14.14
CA GLN A 29 -11.85 -6.08 14.51
C GLN A 29 -12.82 -5.46 15.53
N ASN A 30 -12.39 -4.46 16.28
CA ASN A 30 -13.20 -3.78 17.30
C ASN A 30 -13.89 -2.53 16.74
N ASP A 31 -13.42 -2.01 15.60
CA ASP A 31 -13.96 -0.82 14.96
C ASP A 31 -13.98 -0.99 13.43
N PRO A 32 -15.14 -1.31 12.84
CA PRO A 32 -15.24 -1.54 11.40
C PRO A 32 -15.04 -0.28 10.56
N THR A 33 -14.87 0.90 11.18
CA THR A 33 -14.58 2.15 10.48
C THR A 33 -13.10 2.48 10.43
N ARG A 34 -12.24 1.71 11.14
CA ARG A 34 -10.80 1.92 11.19
C ARG A 34 -10.06 0.89 10.35
N PHE A 35 -9.13 1.39 9.52
CA PHE A 35 -8.36 0.58 8.58
C PHE A 35 -6.88 0.93 8.63
N ILE A 36 -6.07 -0.03 8.21
CA ILE A 36 -4.65 0.17 7.91
C ILE A 36 -4.45 -0.25 6.45
N GLU A 37 -4.11 0.72 5.61
CA GLU A 37 -3.54 0.44 4.29
C GLU A 37 -2.04 0.22 4.48
N GLN A 38 -1.61 -1.03 4.30
CA GLN A 38 -0.22 -1.44 4.45
C GLN A 38 0.40 -1.56 3.06
N ILE A 39 1.47 -0.81 2.82
CA ILE A 39 2.27 -0.88 1.59
C ILE A 39 3.62 -1.53 1.93
N GLU A 40 3.85 -2.71 1.37
CA GLU A 40 5.06 -3.49 1.56
C GLU A 40 5.97 -3.30 0.34
N TYR A 41 7.25 -3.04 0.60
CA TYR A 41 8.27 -2.88 -0.43
C TYR A 41 9.28 -4.02 -0.36
N ALA A 42 9.67 -4.55 -1.52
CA ALA A 42 10.63 -5.65 -1.61
C ALA A 42 12.03 -5.26 -1.11
N SER A 43 12.40 -3.98 -1.25
CA SER A 43 13.60 -3.43 -0.64
C SER A 43 13.49 -1.91 -0.45
N GLN A 44 14.47 -1.35 0.24
CA GLN A 44 14.67 0.10 0.37
C GLN A 44 14.77 0.80 -0.99
N THR A 45 15.34 0.14 -2.01
CA THR A 45 15.46 0.71 -3.35
C THR A 45 14.09 0.88 -4.03
N GLU A 46 13.20 -0.10 -3.89
CA GLU A 46 11.83 0.00 -4.41
C GLU A 46 11.04 1.08 -3.67
N PHE A 47 11.21 1.18 -2.35
CA PHE A 47 10.60 2.26 -1.56
C PHE A 47 11.02 3.65 -2.05
N GLU A 48 12.32 3.90 -2.18
CA GLU A 48 12.85 5.21 -2.61
C GLU A 48 12.39 5.58 -4.02
N ARG A 49 12.37 4.62 -4.95
CA ARG A 49 11.84 4.83 -6.30
C ARG A 49 10.36 5.20 -6.27
N ASP A 50 9.58 4.54 -5.40
CA ASP A 50 8.16 4.84 -5.28
C ASP A 50 7.91 6.22 -4.65
N GLN A 51 8.72 6.65 -3.69
CA GLN A 51 8.61 8.01 -3.12
C GLN A 51 8.80 9.09 -4.21
N ILE A 52 9.77 8.90 -5.10
CA ILE A 52 9.97 9.78 -6.26
C ILE A 52 8.76 9.72 -7.18
N ARG A 53 8.29 8.51 -7.52
CA ARG A 53 7.14 8.31 -8.41
C ARG A 53 5.87 8.97 -7.87
N VAL A 54 5.58 8.82 -6.57
CA VAL A 54 4.46 9.47 -5.89
C VAL A 54 4.58 11.00 -5.96
N HIS A 55 5.80 11.54 -5.80
CA HIS A 55 6.03 12.98 -5.85
C HIS A 55 6.00 13.56 -7.27
N GLU A 56 6.32 12.79 -8.30
CA GLU A 56 6.50 13.31 -9.66
C GLU A 56 5.35 12.95 -10.60
N ASN A 57 4.76 11.76 -10.45
CA ASN A 57 3.75 11.24 -11.39
C ASN A 57 2.37 11.88 -11.14
N PRO A 58 1.78 12.58 -12.14
CA PRO A 58 0.46 13.20 -12.00
C PRO A 58 -0.67 12.20 -11.68
N ILE A 59 -0.57 10.96 -12.16
CA ILE A 59 -1.56 9.92 -11.87
C ILE A 59 -1.55 9.59 -10.38
N HIS A 60 -0.36 9.41 -9.79
CA HIS A 60 -0.23 9.10 -8.36
C HIS A 60 -0.71 10.25 -7.47
N LYS A 61 -0.41 11.50 -7.85
CA LYS A 61 -0.92 12.68 -7.13
C LYS A 61 -2.44 12.70 -7.08
N ARG A 62 -3.08 12.46 -8.23
CA ARG A 62 -4.53 12.41 -8.34
C ARG A 62 -5.12 11.28 -7.51
N LEU A 63 -4.52 10.09 -7.54
CA LEU A 63 -4.97 8.96 -6.71
C LEU A 63 -4.89 9.28 -5.22
N ILE A 64 -3.84 9.98 -4.76
CA ILE A 64 -3.71 10.41 -3.36
C ILE A 64 -4.77 11.46 -2.99
N GLU A 65 -5.08 12.38 -3.90
CA GLU A 65 -6.16 13.37 -3.72
C GLU A 65 -7.51 12.67 -3.59
N GLU A 66 -7.85 11.79 -4.54
CA GLU A 66 -9.10 11.01 -4.52
C GLU A 66 -9.19 10.13 -3.27
N TRP A 67 -8.10 9.48 -2.86
CA TRP A 67 -8.04 8.70 -1.63
C TRP A 67 -8.33 9.54 -0.37
N ARG A 68 -7.75 10.75 -0.28
CA ARG A 68 -7.96 11.67 0.86
C ARG A 68 -9.41 12.12 0.98
N GLU A 69 -10.11 12.31 -0.15
CA GLU A 69 -11.52 12.68 -0.15
C GLU A 69 -12.45 11.59 0.42
N LEU A 70 -11.99 10.33 0.46
CA LEU A 70 -12.73 9.22 1.03
C LEU A 70 -12.62 9.13 2.56
N LEU A 71 -11.72 9.90 3.18
CA LEU A 71 -11.41 9.80 4.61
C LEU A 71 -12.17 10.87 5.40
N SER A 72 -12.77 10.45 6.52
CA SER A 72 -13.45 11.36 7.44
C SER A 72 -12.49 12.27 8.21
N GLU A 73 -11.23 11.88 8.31
CA GLU A 73 -10.15 12.59 8.99
C GLU A 73 -8.82 12.41 8.25
N PRO A 74 -7.85 13.32 8.42
CA PRO A 74 -6.52 13.12 7.87
C PRO A 74 -5.91 11.79 8.33
N PRO A 75 -5.34 10.99 7.41
CA PRO A 75 -4.75 9.71 7.76
C PRO A 75 -3.42 9.92 8.51
N VAL A 76 -3.10 8.99 9.40
CA VAL A 76 -1.76 8.87 9.98
C VAL A 76 -0.92 8.01 9.04
N VAL A 77 0.26 8.51 8.64
CA VAL A 77 1.18 7.79 7.76
C VAL A 77 2.51 7.61 8.49
N GLU A 78 2.96 6.35 8.57
CA GLU A 78 4.17 5.95 9.25
C GLU A 78 4.99 5.02 8.36
N VAL A 79 6.32 5.09 8.50
CA VAL A 79 7.26 4.23 7.77
C VAL A 79 7.98 3.34 8.76
N TRP A 80 7.92 2.04 8.52
CA TRP A 80 8.52 1.01 9.36
C TRP A 80 9.52 0.19 8.54
N SER A 81 10.59 -0.26 9.20
CA SER A 81 11.51 -1.24 8.61
C SER A 81 11.25 -2.59 9.26
N GLU A 82 11.17 -3.64 8.44
CA GLU A 82 11.22 -5.00 8.97
C GLU A 82 12.60 -5.25 9.60
N LEU A 83 12.59 -5.82 10.81
CA LEU A 83 13.80 -6.26 11.46
C LEU A 83 13.86 -7.78 11.38
N ASP A 84 14.98 -8.30 10.88
CA ASP A 84 15.23 -9.73 10.92
C ASP A 84 15.55 -10.17 12.35
N PHE A 85 14.72 -11.06 12.88
CA PHE A 85 14.98 -11.71 14.16
C PHE A 85 14.70 -13.20 14.08
N LYS A 86 15.42 -13.97 14.90
CA LYS A 86 15.30 -15.43 14.93
C LYS A 86 13.87 -15.84 15.30
N GLY A 87 13.18 -16.51 14.37
CA GLY A 87 11.79 -16.95 14.54
C GLY A 87 10.74 -15.95 14.05
N GLY A 88 11.14 -14.78 13.56
CA GLY A 88 10.27 -13.87 12.83
C GLY A 88 9.94 -14.45 11.45
N ARG A 89 8.68 -14.32 11.02
CA ARG A 89 8.32 -14.58 9.63
C ARG A 89 8.77 -13.39 8.81
N HIS A 90 9.83 -13.55 8.01
CA HIS A 90 9.99 -12.71 6.83
C HIS A 90 8.88 -13.11 5.86
N ASN A 91 8.02 -12.16 5.48
CA ASN A 91 6.96 -12.40 4.51
C ASN A 91 7.46 -11.80 3.19
N PRO A 92 8.32 -12.51 2.43
CA PRO A 92 8.82 -11.98 1.17
C PRO A 92 7.60 -11.66 0.28
N PRO A 93 7.63 -10.57 -0.49
CA PRO A 93 6.60 -10.29 -1.47
C PRO A 93 6.46 -11.54 -2.33
N ARG A 94 5.27 -12.17 -2.36
CA ARG A 94 5.06 -13.37 -3.16
C ARG A 94 5.37 -13.01 -4.61
N GLU A 95 6.42 -13.60 -5.17
CA GLU A 95 6.68 -13.55 -6.61
C GLU A 95 5.38 -13.98 -7.31
N ARG A 96 5.01 -13.27 -8.39
CA ARG A 96 3.87 -13.68 -9.23
C ARG A 96 4.12 -15.14 -9.61
N GLN A 97 3.35 -16.06 -9.06
CA GLN A 97 3.26 -17.39 -9.64
C GLN A 97 2.67 -17.17 -11.03
N GLY A 98 3.52 -17.32 -12.04
CA GLY A 98 3.10 -17.37 -13.43
C GLY A 98 2.00 -18.41 -13.56
N GLN A 99 0.91 -18.00 -14.21
CA GLN A 99 -0.08 -18.89 -14.75
C GLN A 99 0.60 -19.74 -15.83
N ASP A 100 0.58 -21.07 -15.66
CA ASP A 100 0.68 -22.02 -16.76
C ASP A 100 -0.64 -22.05 -17.55
#